data_AF-A0AAW3TJC3-F1
#
_entry.id   AF-A0AAW3TJC3-F1
#
_cell.length_a   1.000
_cell.length_b   1.000
_cell.length_c   1.000
_cell.angle_alpha   90.00
_cell.angle_beta   90.00
_cell.angle_gamma   90.00
#
_symmetry.space_group_name_H-M   'P 1'
#
loop_
_entity.id
_entity.type
_entity.pdbx_description
1 polymer ?
#
loop_
_entity_poly.entity_id
_entity_poly.type
_entity_poly.pdbx_seq_one_letter_code
_entity_poly.pdbx_strand_id
1 'polypeptide(L)'
;MEDSKSSENINQIKSDARKAIWIFTVLNLSVIFLAFIQAFDLVFAILFIQIVLFLVWLLPVALYQIIKKNHSTKVAIYKALGSYRSIMEQVSW
;
A
#
# COMPACT_ATOMS: atom_id res chain seq x y z
N MET A 1 12.02 -13.24 26.29
CA MET A 1 10.90 -12.26 26.18
C MET A 1 11.04 -11.32 24.98
N GLU A 2 12.19 -11.24 24.31
CA GLU A 2 12.37 -10.45 23.06
C GLU A 2 11.76 -11.10 21.79
N ASP A 3 11.78 -12.43 21.68
CA ASP A 3 11.28 -13.14 20.48
C ASP A 3 9.77 -13.05 20.30
N SER A 4 8.99 -12.98 21.40
CA SER A 4 7.53 -12.83 21.33
C SER A 4 7.13 -11.45 20.82
N LYS A 5 7.84 -10.39 21.22
CA LYS A 5 7.59 -9.03 20.72
C LYS A 5 7.95 -8.88 19.24
N SER A 6 9.03 -9.50 18.78
CA SER A 6 9.45 -9.45 17.37
C SER A 6 8.46 -10.19 16.45
N SER A 7 8.02 -11.38 16.85
CA SER A 7 7.05 -12.18 16.09
C SER A 7 5.64 -11.55 16.06
N GLU A 8 5.20 -10.95 17.16
CA GLU A 8 3.94 -10.21 17.22
C GLU A 8 3.95 -8.97 16.30
N ASN A 9 5.07 -8.23 16.27
CA ASN A 9 5.25 -7.09 15.38
C ASN A 9 5.20 -7.49 13.89
N ILE A 10 5.86 -8.60 13.54
CA ILE A 10 5.84 -9.11 12.15
C ILE A 10 4.44 -9.58 11.75
N ASN A 11 3.69 -10.20 12.65
CA ASN A 11 2.33 -10.66 12.37
C ASN A 11 1.35 -9.48 12.19
N GLN A 12 1.50 -8.40 12.97
CA GLN A 12 0.75 -7.16 12.75
C GLN A 12 1.10 -6.53 11.40
N ILE A 13 2.39 -6.40 11.07
CA ILE A 13 2.83 -5.88 9.76
C ILE A 13 2.26 -6.69 8.59
N LYS A 14 2.24 -8.03 8.70
CA LYS A 14 1.64 -8.91 7.69
C LYS A 14 0.12 -8.73 7.58
N SER A 15 -0.57 -8.52 8.71
CA SER A 15 -2.01 -8.27 8.75
C SER A 15 -2.36 -6.95 8.09
N ASP A 16 -1.63 -5.89 8.44
CA ASP A 16 -1.82 -4.54 7.90
C ASP A 16 -1.57 -4.50 6.40
N ALA A 17 -0.53 -5.19 5.96
CA ALA A 17 -0.24 -5.26 4.54
C ALA A 17 -1.27 -6.06 3.74
N ARG A 18 -1.83 -7.14 4.32
CA ARG A 18 -2.95 -7.86 3.68
C ARG A 18 -4.18 -6.96 3.53
N LYS A 19 -4.49 -6.13 4.53
CA LYS A 19 -5.57 -5.15 4.43
C LYS A 19 -5.29 -4.07 3.39
N ALA A 20 -4.06 -3.56 3.33
CA ALA A 20 -3.66 -2.60 2.30
C ALA A 20 -3.75 -3.19 0.88
N ILE A 21 -3.36 -4.47 0.69
CA ILE A 21 -3.57 -5.20 -0.57
C ILE A 21 -5.06 -5.29 -0.87
N TRP A 22 -5.91 -5.62 0.11
CA TRP A 22 -7.36 -5.68 -0.08
C TRP A 22 -7.93 -4.32 -0.51
N ILE A 23 -7.53 -3.23 0.14
CA ILE A 23 -7.94 -1.86 -0.22
C ILE A 23 -7.48 -1.52 -1.64
N PHE A 24 -6.23 -1.87 -1.99
CA PHE A 24 -5.70 -1.63 -3.34
C PHE A 24 -6.48 -2.42 -4.39
N THR A 25 -6.81 -3.69 -4.11
CA THR A 25 -7.64 -4.53 -4.99
C THR A 25 -9.03 -3.92 -5.20
N VAL A 26 -9.69 -3.46 -4.12
CA VAL A 26 -11.01 -2.82 -4.21
C VAL A 26 -10.94 -1.53 -5.04
N LEU A 27 -9.93 -0.69 -4.83
CA LEU A 27 -9.69 0.52 -5.61
C LEU A 27 -9.55 0.22 -7.11
N ASN A 28 -8.73 -0.78 -7.46
CA ASN A 28 -8.57 -1.20 -8.85
C ASN A 28 -9.87 -1.76 -9.44
N LEU A 29 -10.65 -2.50 -8.65
CA LEU A 29 -11.96 -3.00 -9.08
C LEU A 29 -12.94 -1.86 -9.36
N SER A 30 -12.95 -0.81 -8.53
CA SER A 30 -13.75 0.40 -8.74
C SER A 30 -13.35 1.13 -10.02
N VAL A 31 -12.05 1.21 -10.34
CA VAL A 31 -11.56 1.79 -11.59
C VAL A 31 -12.03 0.99 -12.80
N ILE A 32 -11.99 -0.34 -12.74
CA ILE A 32 -12.52 -1.22 -13.80
C ILE A 32 -14.03 -1.02 -13.98
N PHE A 33 -14.78 -0.89 -12.88
CA PHE A 33 -16.20 -0.60 -12.92
C PHE A 33 -16.50 0.77 -13.55
N LEU A 34 -15.73 1.81 -13.21
CA LEU A 34 -15.84 3.13 -13.82
C LEU A 34 -15.52 3.09 -15.34
N ALA A 35 -14.59 2.25 -15.76
CA ALA A 35 -14.31 2.02 -17.18
C ALA A 35 -15.48 1.33 -17.90
N PHE A 36 -16.19 0.43 -17.21
CA PHE A 36 -17.36 -0.26 -17.76
C PHE A 36 -18.53 0.69 -18.07
N ILE A 37 -18.72 1.74 -17.26
CA ILE A 37 -19.73 2.79 -17.51
C ILE A 37 -19.26 3.89 -18.47
N GLN A 38 -18.15 3.67 -19.20
CA GLN A 38 -17.54 4.59 -20.17
C GLN A 38 -17.10 5.95 -19.59
N ALA A 39 -16.87 6.05 -18.28
CA ALA A 39 -16.38 7.26 -17.63
C ALA A 39 -14.85 7.41 -17.78
N PHE A 40 -14.35 7.36 -19.01
CA PHE A 40 -12.91 7.26 -19.30
C PHE A 40 -12.08 8.43 -18.76
N ASP A 41 -12.62 9.65 -18.76
CA ASP A 41 -11.92 10.83 -18.23
C ASP A 41 -11.65 10.71 -16.73
N LEU A 42 -12.64 10.21 -15.96
CA LEU A 42 -12.49 9.97 -14.53
C LEU A 42 -11.56 8.78 -14.24
N VAL A 43 -11.66 7.71 -15.04
CA VAL A 43 -10.77 6.55 -14.96
C VAL A 43 -9.32 6.95 -15.17
N PHE A 44 -9.05 7.76 -16.20
CA PHE A 44 -7.70 8.26 -16.49
C PHE A 44 -7.16 9.13 -15.36
N ALA A 45 -7.97 10.05 -14.82
CA ALA A 45 -7.58 10.89 -13.69
C ALA A 45 -7.24 10.06 -12.43
N ILE A 46 -8.07 9.07 -12.09
CA ILE A 46 -7.84 8.21 -10.92
C ILE A 46 -6.58 7.35 -11.11
N LEU A 47 -6.38 6.78 -12.31
CA LEU A 47 -5.17 6.01 -12.63
C LEU A 47 -3.91 6.86 -12.57
N PHE A 48 -3.98 8.09 -13.10
CA PHE A 48 -2.86 9.02 -13.05
C PHE A 48 -2.46 9.35 -11.60
N ILE A 49 -3.44 9.64 -10.75
CA ILE A 49 -3.22 9.88 -9.31
C ILE A 49 -2.64 8.63 -8.64
N GLN A 50 -3.17 7.42 -8.93
CA GLN A 50 -2.63 6.17 -8.39
C GLN A 50 -1.16 5.94 -8.78
N ILE A 51 -0.81 6.18 -10.04
CA ILE A 51 0.57 6.02 -10.54
C ILE A 51 1.50 7.02 -9.85
N VAL A 52 1.10 8.30 -9.76
CA VAL A 52 1.88 9.34 -9.08
C VAL A 52 2.09 8.99 -7.61
N LEU A 53 1.04 8.56 -6.92
CA LEU A 53 1.13 8.15 -5.51
C LEU A 53 2.04 6.93 -5.35
N PHE A 54 1.99 5.96 -6.27
CA PHE A 54 2.87 4.80 -6.24
C PHE A 54 4.34 5.20 -6.43
N LEU A 55 4.64 6.05 -7.42
CA LEU A 55 5.99 6.50 -7.76
C LEU A 55 6.60 7.43 -6.71
N VAL A 56 5.82 8.34 -6.15
CA VAL A 56 6.31 9.36 -5.20
C VAL A 56 6.31 8.84 -3.78
N TRP A 57 5.45 7.86 -3.45
CA TRP A 57 5.32 7.36 -2.08
C TRP A 57 5.77 5.92 -1.91
N LEU A 58 5.05 4.95 -2.48
CA LEU A 58 5.32 3.53 -2.23
C LEU A 58 6.71 3.11 -2.69
N LEU A 59 7.11 3.55 -3.88
CA LEU A 59 8.39 3.18 -4.49
C LEU A 59 9.60 3.68 -3.68
N PRO A 60 9.72 4.98 -3.32
CA PRO A 60 10.85 5.45 -2.51
C PRO A 60 10.84 4.90 -1.09
N VAL A 61 9.67 4.68 -0.46
CA VAL A 61 9.59 4.03 0.86
C VAL A 61 10.09 2.59 0.79
N ALA A 62 9.70 1.84 -0.26
CA ALA A 62 10.18 0.48 -0.47
C ALA A 62 11.68 0.46 -0.77
N LEU A 63 12.17 1.31 -1.67
CA LEU A 63 13.60 1.43 -2.01
C LEU A 63 14.44 1.81 -0.79
N TYR A 64 14.01 2.80 0.00
CA TYR A 64 14.70 3.21 1.23
C TYR A 64 14.80 2.05 2.23
N GLN A 65 13.74 1.26 2.38
CA GLN A 65 13.74 0.11 3.28
C GLN A 65 14.62 -1.05 2.79
N ILE A 66 14.69 -1.26 1.47
CA ILE A 66 15.54 -2.29 0.86
C ILE A 66 17.01 -1.88 0.97
N ILE A 67 17.36 -0.66 0.56
CA ILE A 67 18.74 -0.17 0.47
C ILE A 67 19.35 0.06 1.85
N LYS A 68 18.63 0.71 2.77
CA LYS A 68 19.20 1.09 4.08
C LYS A 68 19.16 -0.02 5.12
N LYS A 69 18.25 -1.00 4.97
CA LYS A 69 17.89 -1.91 6.07
C LYS A 69 18.07 -3.40 5.77
N ASN A 70 18.50 -3.76 4.55
CA ASN A 70 18.73 -5.14 4.10
C ASN A 70 17.59 -6.11 4.50
N HIS A 71 16.36 -5.60 4.62
CA HIS A 71 15.21 -6.42 4.97
C HIS A 71 14.81 -7.20 3.72
N SER A 72 14.64 -8.52 3.87
CA SER A 72 14.08 -9.39 2.83
C SER A 72 12.89 -8.70 2.17
N THR A 73 12.89 -8.61 0.83
CA THR A 73 12.03 -7.75 -0.01
C THR A 73 10.55 -7.77 0.39
N LYS A 74 10.08 -8.91 0.90
CA LYS A 74 8.72 -9.10 1.41
C LYS A 74 8.39 -8.18 2.59
N VAL A 75 9.29 -8.03 3.56
CA VAL A 75 9.09 -7.19 4.75
C VAL A 75 9.05 -5.71 4.39
N ALA A 76 9.88 -5.27 3.44
CA ALA A 76 9.88 -3.89 2.96
C ALA A 76 8.57 -3.52 2.26
N ILE A 77 8.06 -4.43 1.41
CA ILE A 77 6.74 -4.27 0.77
C ILE A 77 5.64 -4.21 1.83
N TYR A 78 5.65 -5.10 2.81
CA TYR A 78 4.64 -5.10 3.87
C TYR A 78 4.66 -3.81 4.71
N LYS A 79 5.82 -3.25 5.00
CA LYS A 79 5.93 -1.97 5.71
C LYS A 79 5.50 -0.77 4.87
N ALA A 80 5.82 -0.76 3.57
CA ALA A 80 5.34 0.28 2.66
C ALA A 80 3.79 0.28 2.59
N LEU A 81 3.20 -0.91 2.52
CA LEU A 81 1.75 -1.12 2.55
C LEU A 81 1.12 -0.73 3.90
N GLY A 82 1.77 -1.02 5.02
CA GLY A 82 1.31 -0.56 6.34
C GLY A 82 1.35 0.96 6.48
N SER A 83 2.38 1.62 5.94
CA SER A 83 2.46 3.09 5.89
C SER A 83 1.32 3.70 5.06
N TYR A 84 0.93 3.05 3.96
CA TYR A 84 -0.20 3.49 3.13
C TYR A 84 -1.52 3.46 3.91
N ARG A 85 -1.76 2.38 4.69
CA ARG A 85 -2.94 2.29 5.56
C ARG A 85 -2.99 3.39 6.61
N SER A 86 -1.86 3.69 7.26
CA SER A 86 -1.80 4.72 8.31
C SER A 86 -2.21 6.11 7.81
N ILE A 87 -1.90 6.44 6.55
CA ILE A 87 -2.28 7.71 5.93
C ILE A 87 -3.76 7.72 5.57
N MET A 88 -4.29 6.61 5.04
CA MET A 88 -5.72 6.49 4.76
C MET A 88 -6.57 6.60 6.03
N GLU A 89 -6.10 6.04 7.16
CA GLU A 89 -6.77 6.21 8.47
C GLU A 89 -6.67 7.64 9.02
N GLN A 90 -5.65 8.42 8.64
CA GLN A 90 -5.55 9.85 8.99
C GLN A 90 -6.43 10.76 8.13
N VAL A 91 -6.87 10.31 6.96
CA VAL A 91 -7.68 11.08 6.01
C VAL A 91 -9.18 10.78 6.17
N SER A 92 -9.57 9.68 6.82
CA SER A 92 -10.96 9.44 7.23
C SER A 92 -11.29 10.22 8.51
N TRP A 93 -11.95 11.37 8.38
CA TRP A 93 -12.64 12.04 9.48
C TRP A 93 -13.98 11.38 9.79
#